data_AF-A0A1H4I0K1-F1
#
_entry.id   AF-A0A1H4I0K1-F1
#
_cell.length_a   1.000
_cell.length_b   1.000
_cell.length_c   1.000
_cell.angle_alpha   90.00
_cell.angle_beta   90.00
_cell.angle_gamma   90.00
#
_symmetry.space_group_name_H-M   'P 1'
#
loop_
_entity.id
_entity.type
_entity.pdbx_description
1 polymer ?
#
loop_
_entity_poly.entity_id
_entity_poly.type
_entity_poly.pdbx_seq_one_letter_code
_entity_poly.pdbx_strand_id
1 'polypeptide(L)'
;MNVREWVPRDKSDFEAVRKLSELSNEELRDIIPELMEWLQDGNWPIARSVEDLLLRFGEELIPHIQNVFKTKDPQWEYFMLSGLISRLPSRYLIVLKVDLERILKNPTKSEMLEELDEIIVPLLNKIQ
;
A
#
# COMPACT_ATOMS: atom_id res chain seq x y z
N MET A 1 -10.00 -16.09 18.25
CA MET A 1 -10.46 -15.86 16.86
C MET A 1 -9.21 -15.74 16.00
N ASN A 2 -9.13 -16.45 14.87
CA ASN A 2 -8.01 -16.29 13.94
C ASN A 2 -8.44 -15.36 12.81
N VAL A 3 -8.10 -14.08 12.91
CA VAL A 3 -8.50 -13.05 11.93
C VAL A 3 -7.98 -13.35 10.52
N ARG A 4 -6.91 -14.16 10.38
CA ARG A 4 -6.39 -14.60 9.07
C ARG A 4 -7.40 -15.41 8.26
N GLU A 5 -8.34 -16.09 8.92
CA GLU A 5 -9.38 -16.86 8.23
C GLU A 5 -10.40 -15.96 7.50
N TRP A 6 -10.38 -14.65 7.79
CA TRP A 6 -11.32 -13.65 7.28
C TRP A 6 -10.69 -12.73 6.23
N VAL A 7 -9.42 -12.94 5.87
CA VAL A 7 -8.79 -12.28 4.73
C VAL A 7 -9.58 -12.62 3.45
N PRO A 8 -9.74 -11.66 2.51
CA PRO A 8 -10.41 -11.92 1.23
C PRO A 8 -9.84 -13.16 0.53
N ARG A 9 -10.69 -13.91 -0.16
CA ARG A 9 -10.28 -15.14 -0.88
C ARG A 9 -10.15 -14.95 -2.38
N ASP A 10 -10.77 -13.90 -2.91
CA ASP A 10 -10.69 -13.51 -4.31
C ASP A 10 -10.85 -12.00 -4.46
N LYS A 11 -10.52 -11.50 -5.66
CA LYS A 11 -10.50 -10.07 -6.00
C LYS A 11 -11.86 -9.35 -5.90
N SER A 12 -12.95 -10.10 -5.72
CA SER A 12 -14.32 -9.59 -5.60
C SER A 12 -14.95 -9.97 -4.25
N ASP A 13 -14.18 -10.43 -3.27
CA ASP A 13 -14.67 -10.83 -1.94
C ASP A 13 -14.96 -9.60 -1.06
N PHE A 14 -15.96 -8.83 -1.46
CA PHE A 14 -16.43 -7.64 -0.74
C PHE A 14 -16.96 -7.98 0.65
N GLU A 15 -17.49 -9.19 0.85
CA GLU A 15 -18.04 -9.60 2.12
C GLU A 15 -16.95 -9.80 3.18
N ALA A 16 -15.79 -10.36 2.79
CA ALA A 16 -14.63 -10.40 3.67
C ALA A 16 -14.19 -8.98 4.07
N VAL A 17 -14.03 -8.07 3.10
CA VAL A 17 -13.61 -6.69 3.39
C VAL A 17 -14.61 -5.97 4.29
N ARG A 18 -15.92 -6.19 4.08
CA ARG A 18 -16.99 -5.64 4.91
C ARG A 18 -16.90 -6.16 6.35
N LYS A 19 -16.63 -7.45 6.57
CA LYS A 19 -16.45 -8.01 7.92
C LYS A 19 -15.20 -7.43 8.59
N LEU A 20 -14.10 -7.33 7.86
CA LEU A 20 -12.85 -6.78 8.40
C LEU A 20 -13.00 -5.29 8.75
N SER A 21 -13.82 -4.52 8.03
CA SER A 21 -14.04 -3.10 8.35
C SER A 21 -14.79 -2.88 9.67
N GLU A 22 -15.51 -3.89 10.18
CA GLU A 22 -16.19 -3.87 11.47
C GLU A 22 -15.24 -4.17 12.65
N LEU A 23 -14.04 -4.71 12.38
CA LEU A 23 -13.04 -5.04 13.42
C LEU A 23 -12.23 -3.81 13.85
N SER A 24 -11.68 -3.86 15.06
CA SER A 24 -10.76 -2.84 15.59
C SER A 24 -9.39 -2.90 14.92
N ASN A 25 -8.61 -1.81 15.02
CA ASN A 25 -7.23 -1.80 14.49
C ASN A 25 -6.35 -2.86 15.18
N GLU A 26 -6.59 -3.13 16.47
CA GLU A 26 -5.83 -4.13 17.23
C GLU A 26 -6.05 -5.53 16.68
N GLU A 27 -7.30 -5.89 16.36
CA GLU A 27 -7.64 -7.20 15.78
C GLU A 27 -7.09 -7.39 14.37
N LEU A 28 -6.97 -6.31 13.60
CA LEU A 28 -6.50 -6.34 12.22
C LEU A 28 -4.97 -6.23 12.09
N ARG A 29 -4.26 -5.81 13.15
CA ARG A 29 -2.82 -5.49 13.09
C ARG A 29 -1.97 -6.65 12.57
N ASP A 30 -2.31 -7.87 12.99
CA ASP A 30 -1.55 -9.08 12.62
C ASP A 30 -1.76 -9.55 11.18
N ILE A 31 -2.72 -8.94 10.45
CA ILE A 31 -3.04 -9.26 9.05
C ILE A 31 -2.75 -8.13 8.08
N ILE A 32 -2.11 -7.04 8.51
CA ILE A 32 -1.70 -5.95 7.62
C ILE A 32 -0.89 -6.49 6.43
N PRO A 33 0.09 -7.40 6.57
CA PRO A 33 0.82 -7.95 5.43
C PRO A 33 -0.11 -8.62 4.39
N GLU A 34 -1.06 -9.44 4.84
CA GLU A 34 -2.02 -10.14 3.99
C GLU A 34 -2.99 -9.17 3.31
N LEU A 35 -3.36 -8.07 3.97
CA LEU A 35 -4.15 -7.01 3.36
C LEU A 35 -3.38 -6.23 2.30
N MET A 36 -2.07 -6.01 2.52
CA MET A 36 -1.22 -5.31 1.55
C MET A 36 -1.11 -6.07 0.22
N GLU A 37 -1.17 -7.41 0.25
CA GLU A 37 -1.16 -8.24 -0.97
C GLU A 37 -2.34 -7.93 -1.90
N TRP A 38 -3.49 -7.52 -1.36
CA TRP A 38 -4.65 -7.09 -2.14
C TRP A 38 -4.48 -5.75 -2.86
N LEU A 39 -3.30 -5.12 -2.72
CA LEU A 39 -2.88 -3.92 -3.45
C LEU A 39 -1.86 -4.23 -4.56
N GLN A 40 -1.54 -5.51 -4.83
CA GLN A 40 -0.69 -5.91 -5.95
C GLN A 40 -1.27 -5.52 -7.32
N ASP A 41 -2.60 -5.46 -7.42
CA ASP A 41 -3.30 -4.98 -8.60
C ASP A 41 -4.47 -4.08 -8.18
N GLY A 42 -4.29 -2.77 -8.37
CA GLY A 42 -5.30 -1.76 -8.05
C GLY A 42 -6.56 -1.87 -8.93
N ASN A 43 -6.56 -2.69 -9.99
CA ASN A 43 -7.76 -2.99 -10.76
C ASN A 43 -8.65 -4.05 -10.08
N TRP A 44 -8.18 -4.72 -9.03
CA TRP A 44 -9.02 -5.63 -8.28
C TRP A 44 -10.20 -4.89 -7.65
N PRO A 45 -11.45 -5.38 -7.83
CA PRO A 45 -12.64 -4.69 -7.34
C PRO A 45 -12.58 -4.31 -5.85
N ILE A 46 -11.90 -5.11 -5.02
CA ILE A 46 -11.74 -4.84 -3.59
C ILE A 46 -10.56 -3.93 -3.23
N ALA A 47 -9.60 -3.66 -4.13
CA ALA A 47 -8.36 -2.95 -3.81
C ALA A 47 -8.62 -1.62 -3.11
N ARG A 48 -9.56 -0.82 -3.64
CA ARG A 48 -9.93 0.46 -3.04
C ARG A 48 -10.50 0.31 -1.63
N SER A 49 -11.30 -0.70 -1.38
CA SER A 49 -11.87 -0.96 -0.05
C SER A 49 -10.79 -1.43 0.94
N VAL A 50 -9.79 -2.15 0.46
CA VAL A 50 -8.63 -2.55 1.25
C VAL A 50 -7.73 -1.35 1.56
N GLU A 51 -7.50 -0.43 0.61
CA GLU A 51 -6.82 0.84 0.90
C GLU A 51 -7.51 1.61 2.03
N ASP A 52 -8.85 1.74 1.96
CA ASP A 52 -9.64 2.44 2.97
C ASP A 52 -9.47 1.81 4.36
N LEU A 53 -9.38 0.48 4.43
CA LEU A 53 -9.11 -0.24 5.65
C LEU A 53 -7.69 0.02 6.16
N LEU A 54 -6.69 -0.07 5.28
CA LEU A 54 -5.27 0.13 5.64
C LEU A 54 -4.99 1.56 6.11
N LEU A 55 -5.66 2.58 5.57
CA LEU A 55 -5.46 3.97 5.98
C LEU A 55 -5.75 4.23 7.47
N ARG A 56 -6.47 3.33 8.16
CA ARG A 56 -6.71 3.40 9.61
C ARG A 56 -5.43 3.28 10.44
N PHE A 57 -4.35 2.74 9.88
CA PHE A 57 -3.11 2.42 10.60
C PHE A 57 -2.05 3.53 10.54
N GLY A 58 -2.20 4.52 9.66
CA GLY A 58 -1.32 5.68 9.62
C GLY A 58 0.16 5.32 9.56
N GLU A 59 0.93 5.74 10.57
CA GLU A 59 2.39 5.48 10.65
C GLU A 59 2.73 4.00 10.80
N GLU A 60 1.84 3.17 11.34
CA GLU A 60 2.09 1.72 11.48
C GLU A 60 2.26 1.05 10.10
N LEU A 61 1.77 1.66 9.01
CA LEU A 61 1.96 1.15 7.65
C LEU A 61 3.39 1.28 7.12
N ILE A 62 4.21 2.19 7.66
CA ILE A 62 5.55 2.49 7.13
C ILE A 62 6.43 1.24 6.96
N PRO A 63 6.61 0.37 7.98
CA PRO A 63 7.41 -0.85 7.81
C PRO A 63 6.82 -1.81 6.76
N HIS A 64 5.50 -1.85 6.60
CA HIS A 64 4.84 -2.69 5.60
C HIS A 64 5.04 -2.15 4.18
N ILE A 65 4.94 -0.83 3.99
CA ILE A 65 5.23 -0.15 2.73
C ILE A 65 6.70 -0.38 2.33
N GLN A 66 7.62 -0.21 3.27
CA GLN A 66 9.05 -0.45 3.03
C GLN A 66 9.36 -1.91 2.70
N ASN A 67 8.57 -2.86 3.21
CA ASN A 67 8.70 -4.26 2.82
C ASN A 67 8.23 -4.52 1.39
N VAL A 68 7.18 -3.83 0.92
CA VAL A 68 6.77 -3.89 -0.50
C VAL A 68 7.88 -3.35 -1.41
N PHE A 69 8.51 -2.21 -1.09
CA PHE A 69 9.65 -1.71 -1.87
C PHE A 69 10.86 -2.66 -1.92
N LYS A 70 10.94 -3.66 -1.02
CA LYS A 70 12.00 -4.68 -1.05
C LYS A 70 11.64 -5.89 -1.90
N THR A 71 10.37 -6.14 -2.19
CA THR A 71 9.95 -7.26 -3.07
C THR A 71 10.39 -7.02 -4.52
N LYS A 72 10.59 -5.74 -4.90
CA LYS A 72 10.91 -5.31 -6.26
C LYS A 72 9.85 -5.74 -7.27
N ASP A 73 8.59 -5.72 -6.83
CA ASP A 73 7.41 -5.89 -7.67
C ASP A 73 6.93 -4.51 -8.11
N PRO A 74 7.34 -4.04 -9.31
CA PRO A 74 7.11 -2.67 -9.73
C PRO A 74 5.62 -2.37 -9.96
N GLN A 75 4.80 -3.39 -10.27
CA GLN A 75 3.36 -3.23 -10.42
C GLN A 75 2.70 -3.01 -9.06
N TRP A 76 3.11 -3.77 -8.05
CA TRP A 76 2.65 -3.54 -6.69
C TRP A 76 3.12 -2.18 -6.17
N GLU A 77 4.36 -1.79 -6.45
CA GLU A 77 4.88 -0.45 -6.13
C GLU A 77 4.05 0.65 -6.80
N TYR A 78 3.73 0.50 -8.09
CA TYR A 78 2.88 1.44 -8.84
C TYR A 78 1.52 1.65 -8.15
N PHE A 79 0.81 0.56 -7.83
CA PHE A 79 -0.51 0.66 -7.21
C PHE A 79 -0.46 1.16 -5.77
N MET A 80 0.59 0.81 -5.04
CA MET A 80 0.85 1.38 -3.72
C MET A 80 1.10 2.89 -3.79
N LEU A 81 1.91 3.34 -4.74
CA LEU A 81 2.26 4.76 -4.93
C LEU A 81 1.05 5.59 -5.37
N SER A 82 0.31 5.10 -6.37
CA SER A 82 -0.85 5.80 -6.93
C SER A 82 -2.10 5.71 -6.05
N GLY A 83 -2.27 4.61 -5.30
CA GLY A 83 -3.41 4.32 -4.43
C GLY A 83 -3.16 4.69 -2.97
N LEU A 84 -2.57 3.78 -2.19
CA LEU A 84 -2.44 3.93 -0.73
C LEU A 84 -1.58 5.13 -0.33
N ILE A 85 -0.35 5.22 -0.86
CA ILE A 85 0.65 6.22 -0.46
C ILE A 85 0.19 7.62 -0.87
N SER A 86 -0.43 7.78 -2.03
CA SER A 86 -0.91 9.10 -2.51
C SER A 86 -1.93 9.76 -1.59
N ARG A 87 -2.59 8.96 -0.75
CA ARG A 87 -3.64 9.35 0.21
C ARG A 87 -3.13 9.50 1.63
N LEU A 88 -1.89 9.14 1.92
CA LEU A 88 -1.30 9.32 3.25
C LEU A 88 -1.04 10.81 3.53
N PRO A 89 -1.25 11.27 4.77
CA PRO A 89 -0.80 12.60 5.21
C PRO A 89 0.68 12.83 4.96
N SER A 90 1.06 14.07 4.60
CA SER A 90 2.46 14.43 4.29
C SER A 90 3.47 14.06 5.38
N ARG A 91 3.05 14.06 6.66
CA ARG A 91 3.91 13.63 7.78
C ARG A 91 4.42 12.19 7.65
N TYR A 92 3.64 11.30 7.05
CA TYR A 92 4.05 9.91 6.79
C TYR A 92 4.84 9.79 5.49
N LEU A 93 4.52 10.60 4.48
CA LEU A 93 5.30 10.68 3.24
C LEU A 93 6.75 11.14 3.48
N ILE A 94 6.97 12.05 4.45
CA ILE A 94 8.31 12.49 4.84
C ILE A 94 9.18 11.30 5.28
N VAL A 95 8.60 10.31 5.99
CA VAL A 95 9.33 9.12 6.43
C VAL A 95 9.74 8.24 5.25
N LEU A 96 8.89 8.16 4.22
CA LEU A 96 9.14 7.39 2.99
C LEU A 96 10.05 8.13 2.00
N LYS A 97 10.41 9.39 2.25
CA LYS A 97 11.18 10.23 1.31
C LYS A 97 12.46 9.56 0.82
N VAL A 98 13.20 8.90 1.72
CA VAL A 98 14.47 8.23 1.38
C VAL A 98 14.22 7.07 0.42
N ASP A 99 13.16 6.28 0.66
CA ASP A 99 12.78 5.16 -0.21
C ASP A 99 12.38 5.66 -1.61
N LEU A 100 11.55 6.72 -1.66
CA LEU A 100 11.10 7.37 -2.89
C LEU A 100 12.27 7.96 -3.69
N GLU A 101 13.17 8.68 -3.04
CA GLU A 101 14.37 9.23 -3.68
C GLU A 101 15.32 8.14 -4.18
N ARG A 102 15.38 6.97 -3.52
CA ARG A 102 16.15 5.82 -4.02
C ARG A 102 15.59 5.34 -5.35
N ILE A 103 14.26 5.27 -5.49
CA ILE A 103 13.62 4.88 -6.76
C ILE A 103 14.02 5.84 -7.86
N LEU A 104 13.93 7.15 -7.61
CA LEU A 104 14.28 8.18 -8.59
C LEU A 104 15.77 8.19 -8.97
N LYS A 105 16.67 8.03 -7.98
CA LYS A 105 18.12 8.13 -8.19
C LYS A 105 18.70 6.86 -8.82
N ASN A 106 18.19 5.70 -8.45
CA ASN A 106 18.68 4.40 -8.88
C ASN A 106 17.50 3.46 -9.16
N PRO A 107 16.69 3.73 -10.21
CA PRO A 107 15.58 2.87 -10.54
C PRO A 107 16.08 1.53 -11.09
N THR A 108 15.35 0.46 -10.82
CA THR A 108 15.51 -0.79 -11.55
C THR A 108 14.93 -0.65 -12.96
N LYS A 109 15.31 -1.54 -13.88
CA LYS A 109 14.74 -1.54 -15.24
C LYS A 109 13.21 -1.66 -15.23
N SER A 110 12.66 -2.46 -14.32
CA SER A 110 11.23 -2.67 -14.25
C SER A 110 10.51 -1.47 -13.63
N GLU A 111 11.11 -0.78 -12.65
CA GLU A 111 10.59 0.49 -12.12
C GLU A 111 10.55 1.59 -13.20
N MET A 112 11.53 1.62 -14.11
CA MET A 112 11.52 2.53 -15.26
C MET A 112 10.42 2.17 -16.27
N LEU A 113 10.17 0.88 -16.51
CA LEU A 113 9.13 0.43 -17.44
C LEU A 113 7.72 0.74 -16.92
N GLU A 114 7.52 0.73 -15.61
CA GLU A 114 6.28 1.14 -14.95
C GLU A 114 6.19 2.66 -14.70
N GLU A 115 7.17 3.44 -15.19
CA GLU A 115 7.16 4.92 -15.13
C GLU A 115 6.94 5.46 -13.70
N LEU A 116 7.53 4.79 -12.70
CA LEU A 116 7.29 5.13 -11.29
C LEU A 116 7.71 6.58 -10.95
N ASP A 117 8.65 7.15 -11.68
CA ASP A 117 9.08 8.53 -11.49
C ASP A 117 7.94 9.54 -11.71
N GLU A 118 7.04 9.29 -12.67
CA GLU A 118 5.88 10.14 -12.93
C GLU A 118 4.93 10.24 -11.74
N ILE A 119 4.87 9.19 -10.91
CA ILE A 119 4.03 9.14 -9.71
C ILE A 119 4.78 9.68 -8.50
N ILE A 120 6.06 9.36 -8.36
CA ILE A 120 6.87 9.71 -7.20
C ILE A 120 7.16 11.20 -7.14
N VAL A 121 7.45 11.85 -8.27
CA VAL A 121 7.76 13.30 -8.30
C VAL A 121 6.62 14.15 -7.72
N PRO A 122 5.34 13.96 -8.13
CA PRO A 122 4.21 14.63 -7.50
C PRO A 122 4.08 14.36 -5.99
N LEU A 123 4.38 13.13 -5.53
CA LEU A 123 4.33 12.80 -4.11
C LEU A 123 5.38 13.56 -3.31
N LEU A 124 6.61 13.66 -3.83
CA LEU A 124 7.69 14.42 -3.17
C LEU A 124 7.44 15.93 -3.17
N ASN A 125 6.65 16.46 -4.10
CA ASN A 125 6.26 17.87 -4.08
C ASN A 125 5.23 18.18 -2.97
N LYS A 126 4.51 17.18 -2.44
CA LYS A 126 3.56 17.35 -1.31
C LYS A 126 4.23 17.54 0.06
N ILE A 127 5.53 17.30 0.15
CA ILE A 127 6.31 17.39 1.40
C ILE A 127 7.29 18.58 1.42
N GLN A 128 7.28 19.41 0.38
CA GLN A 128 8.08 20.63 0.28
C GLN A 128 7.42 21.81 0.99
#